data_AF-A0A5B0NSB5-F1
#
_entry.id   AF-A0A5B0NSB5-F1
#
_cell.length_a   1.000
_cell.length_b   1.000
_cell.length_c   1.000
_cell.angle_alpha   90.00
_cell.angle_beta   90.00
_cell.angle_gamma   90.00
#
_symmetry.space_group_name_H-M   'P 1'
#
loop_
_entity.id
_entity.type
_entity.pdbx_description
1 polymer ?
#
loop_
_entity_poly.entity_id
_entity_poly.type
_entity_poly.pdbx_seq_one_letter_code
_entity_poly.pdbx_strand_id
1 'polypeptide(L)'
;MRQDSLSANYGFQCSCSHCQMSSEEGKKSDGRVLRLLQLQNIHSTGVEWLSIEEVTELIKICERENLPYSMINANYIAAQVYNAHGRTQEASDFAKKAKRDGLMYVGPMWKDLEEAQILIDSPQKHNSYLNIIVDDEI
;
A
#
# COMPACT_ATOMS: atom_id res chain seq x y z
N MET A 1 4.02 -22.23 -5.24
CA MET A 1 3.15 -21.08 -5.61
C MET A 1 3.84 -20.14 -6.60
N ARG A 2 4.84 -19.33 -6.19
CA ARG A 2 5.52 -18.37 -7.09
C ARG A 2 6.25 -19.03 -8.26
N GLN A 3 7.14 -20.00 -7.99
CA GLN A 3 7.86 -20.73 -9.05
C GLN A 3 6.93 -21.49 -9.98
N ASP A 4 5.94 -22.21 -9.42
CA ASP A 4 4.98 -22.98 -10.21
C ASP A 4 4.18 -22.06 -11.15
N SER A 5 3.74 -20.89 -10.65
CA SER A 5 3.04 -19.90 -11.46
C SER A 5 3.92 -19.31 -12.56
N LEU A 6 5.18 -18.96 -12.26
CA LEU A 6 6.11 -18.41 -13.25
C LEU A 6 6.44 -19.43 -14.35
N SER A 7 6.67 -20.68 -13.97
CA SER A 7 6.92 -21.76 -14.92
C SER A 7 5.69 -22.05 -15.78
N ALA A 8 4.49 -22.07 -15.20
CA ALA A 8 3.26 -22.39 -15.92
C ALA A 8 2.82 -21.27 -16.87
N ASN A 9 2.93 -20.01 -16.46
CA ASN A 9 2.41 -18.87 -17.22
C ASN A 9 3.46 -18.22 -18.14
N TYR A 10 4.74 -18.29 -17.78
CA TYR A 10 5.82 -17.58 -18.48
C TYR A 10 6.98 -18.50 -18.90
N GLY A 11 6.96 -19.79 -18.54
CA GLY A 11 7.92 -20.78 -19.02
C GLY A 11 9.35 -20.65 -18.47
N PHE A 12 9.57 -19.91 -17.37
CA PHE A 12 10.89 -19.76 -16.77
C PHE A 12 10.88 -19.99 -15.25
N GLN A 13 12.06 -20.32 -14.71
CA GLN A 13 12.31 -20.41 -13.28
C GLN A 13 13.06 -19.16 -12.81
N CYS A 14 12.60 -18.55 -11.72
CA CYS A 14 13.22 -17.35 -11.18
C CYS A 14 14.33 -17.71 -10.18
N SER A 15 15.46 -17.02 -10.23
CA SER A 15 16.59 -17.21 -9.32
C SER A 15 16.82 -16.03 -8.37
N CYS A 16 15.84 -15.12 -8.21
CA CYS A 16 15.97 -14.00 -7.29
C CYS A 16 16.02 -14.49 -5.82
N SER A 17 16.50 -13.63 -4.92
CA SER A 17 16.64 -13.95 -3.49
C SER A 17 15.35 -14.49 -2.86
N HIS A 18 14.18 -13.97 -3.24
CA HIS A 18 12.88 -14.45 -2.75
C HIS A 18 12.53 -15.85 -3.25
N CYS A 19 12.91 -16.18 -4.48
CA CYS A 19 12.67 -17.50 -5.08
C CYS A 19 13.69 -18.55 -4.63
N GLN A 20 14.80 -18.13 -4.02
CA GLN A 20 15.85 -18.97 -3.44
C GLN A 20 15.73 -19.15 -1.92
N MET A 21 14.71 -18.58 -1.28
CA MET A 21 14.42 -18.79 0.14
C MET A 21 14.17 -20.27 0.45
N SER A 22 14.44 -20.67 1.70
CA SER A 22 14.01 -21.99 2.17
C SER A 22 12.48 -22.13 2.10
N SER A 23 11.98 -23.36 2.09
CA SER A 23 10.53 -23.61 2.06
C SER A 23 9.79 -22.93 3.22
N GLU A 24 10.40 -22.89 4.42
CA GLU A 24 9.82 -22.24 5.59
C GLU A 24 9.79 -20.72 5.44
N GLU A 25 10.89 -20.11 5.01
CA GLU A 25 10.96 -18.65 4.78
C GLU A 25 10.06 -18.22 3.63
N GLY A 26 9.98 -19.02 2.57
CA GLY A 26 9.08 -18.82 1.43
C GLY A 26 7.62 -18.79 1.87
N LYS A 27 7.18 -19.73 2.72
CA LYS A 27 5.83 -19.72 3.31
C LYS A 27 5.56 -18.47 4.16
N LYS A 28 6.55 -18.01 4.95
CA LYS A 28 6.42 -16.77 5.73
C LYS A 28 6.31 -15.53 4.83
N SER A 29 7.07 -15.49 3.73
CA SER A 29 6.98 -14.43 2.71
C SER A 29 5.63 -14.45 2.00
N ASP A 30 5.16 -15.62 1.57
CA ASP A 30 3.83 -15.78 0.95
C ASP A 30 2.72 -15.28 1.90
N GLY A 31 2.80 -15.62 3.20
CA GLY A 31 1.86 -15.14 4.21
C GLY A 31 1.84 -13.61 4.38
N ARG A 32 3.02 -12.96 4.33
CA ARG A 32 3.10 -11.49 4.37
C ARG A 32 2.48 -10.86 3.12
N VAL A 33 2.76 -11.42 1.94
CA VAL A 33 2.16 -10.93 0.69
C VAL A 33 0.63 -11.09 0.70
N LEU A 34 0.11 -12.21 1.21
CA LEU A 34 -1.33 -12.38 1.38
C LEU A 34 -1.95 -11.34 2.33
N ARG A 35 -1.28 -11.04 3.46
CA ARG A 35 -1.73 -9.99 4.39
C ARG A 35 -1.73 -8.60 3.75
N LEU A 36 -0.71 -8.27 2.96
CA LEU A 36 -0.67 -7.03 2.17
C LEU A 36 -1.86 -6.92 1.23
N LEU A 37 -2.17 -7.99 0.49
CA LEU A 37 -3.31 -8.01 -0.44
C LEU A 37 -4.64 -7.85 0.29
N GLN A 38 -4.78 -8.46 1.48
CA GLN A 38 -5.96 -8.30 2.33
C GLN A 38 -6.14 -6.85 2.77
N LEU A 39 -5.09 -6.21 3.30
CA LEU A 39 -5.13 -4.81 3.74
C LEU A 39 -5.49 -3.85 2.59
N GLN A 40 -4.89 -4.05 1.41
CA GLN A 40 -5.22 -3.26 0.22
C GLN A 40 -6.67 -3.48 -0.23
N ASN A 41 -7.18 -4.71 -0.13
CA ASN A 41 -8.57 -5.00 -0.48
C ASN A 41 -9.53 -4.37 0.52
N ILE A 42 -9.29 -4.50 1.83
CA ILE A 42 -10.09 -3.85 2.88
C ILE A 42 -10.19 -2.35 2.61
N HIS A 43 -9.07 -1.69 2.33
CA HIS A 43 -9.08 -0.27 2.00
C HIS A 43 -9.88 0.07 0.73
N SER A 44 -9.83 -0.80 -0.28
CA SER A 44 -10.46 -0.52 -1.59
C SER A 44 -11.97 -0.81 -1.61
N THR A 45 -12.43 -1.77 -0.81
CA THR A 45 -13.83 -2.24 -0.82
C THR A 45 -14.58 -1.97 0.49
N GLY A 46 -13.84 -1.66 1.56
CA GLY A 46 -14.39 -1.42 2.89
C GLY A 46 -15.10 -0.07 2.97
N VAL A 47 -16.04 0.00 3.90
CA VAL A 47 -16.73 1.25 4.25
C VAL A 47 -15.89 2.06 5.23
N GLU A 48 -15.11 1.38 6.07
CA GLU A 48 -14.20 1.96 7.06
C GLU A 48 -12.77 2.10 6.51
N TRP A 49 -12.05 3.10 7.03
CA TRP A 49 -10.62 3.23 6.80
C TRP A 49 -9.85 2.19 7.62
N LEU A 50 -8.69 1.77 7.11
CA LEU A 50 -7.72 1.05 7.92
C LEU A 50 -7.30 1.90 9.13
N SER A 51 -6.99 1.23 10.24
CA SER A 51 -6.33 1.89 11.38
C SER A 51 -4.90 2.32 11.02
N ILE A 52 -4.34 3.23 11.82
CA ILE A 52 -2.94 3.66 11.67
C ILE A 52 -1.98 2.47 11.86
N GLU A 53 -2.31 1.54 12.76
CA GLU A 53 -1.55 0.31 13.01
C GLU A 53 -1.53 -0.59 11.77
N GLU A 54 -2.68 -0.79 11.12
CA GLU A 54 -2.82 -1.61 9.92
C GLU A 54 -2.10 -1.01 8.71
N VAL A 55 -2.19 0.31 8.51
CA VAL A 55 -1.45 0.92 7.40
C VAL A 55 0.06 0.95 7.67
N THR A 56 0.47 1.02 8.93
CA THR A 56 1.87 0.87 9.33
C THR A 56 2.37 -0.57 9.10
N GLU A 57 1.52 -1.57 9.37
CA GLU A 57 1.79 -2.98 9.02
C GLU A 57 1.98 -3.13 7.51
N LEU A 58 1.07 -2.55 6.70
CA LEU A 58 1.12 -2.58 5.24
C LEU A 58 2.45 -2.06 4.69
N ILE A 59 2.91 -0.90 5.18
CA ILE A 59 4.19 -0.31 4.77
C ILE A 59 5.35 -1.25 5.14
N LYS A 60 5.40 -1.75 6.37
CA LYS A 60 6.46 -2.66 6.83
C LYS A 60 6.54 -3.94 6.00
N ILE A 61 5.40 -4.48 5.58
CA ILE A 61 5.37 -5.62 4.67
C ILE A 61 5.99 -5.24 3.31
N CYS A 62 5.60 -4.10 2.74
CA CYS A 62 6.15 -3.64 1.45
C CYS A 62 7.66 -3.43 1.49
N GLU A 63 8.19 -2.86 2.57
CA GLU A 63 9.64 -2.69 2.80
C GLU A 63 10.34 -4.05 2.86
N ARG A 64 9.80 -4.98 3.66
CA ARG A 64 10.43 -6.28 3.90
C ARG A 64 10.45 -7.17 2.67
N GLU A 65 9.37 -7.16 1.88
CA GLU A 65 9.25 -7.95 0.66
C GLU A 65 9.84 -7.24 -0.57
N ASN A 66 10.36 -6.03 -0.40
CA ASN A 66 10.92 -5.20 -1.47
C ASN A 66 9.98 -5.07 -2.68
N LEU A 67 8.74 -4.63 -2.42
CA LEU A 67 7.67 -4.53 -3.42
C LEU A 67 7.43 -3.07 -3.81
N PRO A 68 8.17 -2.50 -4.79
CA PRO A 68 8.14 -1.07 -5.09
C PRO A 68 6.76 -0.59 -5.56
N TYR A 69 6.08 -1.36 -6.41
CA TYR A 69 4.73 -0.99 -6.85
C TYR A 69 3.72 -0.99 -5.69
N SER A 70 3.78 -2.01 -4.83
CA SER A 70 2.95 -2.07 -3.64
C SER A 70 3.28 -0.96 -2.64
N MET A 71 4.53 -0.51 -2.57
CA MET A 71 4.97 0.60 -1.73
C MET A 71 4.36 1.93 -2.17
N ILE A 72 4.22 2.18 -3.47
CA ILE A 72 3.51 3.38 -3.99
C ILE A 72 2.08 3.39 -3.45
N ASN A 73 1.36 2.29 -3.62
CA ASN A 73 -0.01 2.15 -3.14
C ASN A 73 -0.09 2.26 -1.60
N ALA A 74 0.83 1.63 -0.87
CA ALA A 74 0.86 1.67 0.58
C ALA A 74 1.07 3.10 1.12
N ASN A 75 1.98 3.87 0.52
CA ASN A 75 2.16 5.27 0.89
C ASN A 75 0.93 6.12 0.55
N TYR A 76 0.27 5.88 -0.58
CA TYR A 76 -0.96 6.59 -0.92
C TYR A 76 -2.09 6.27 0.07
N ILE A 77 -2.29 4.99 0.39
CA ILE A 77 -3.25 4.53 1.42
C ILE A 77 -2.92 5.17 2.77
N ALA A 78 -1.66 5.21 3.17
CA ALA A 78 -1.21 5.89 4.39
C ALA A 78 -1.56 7.38 4.38
N ALA A 79 -1.37 8.07 3.25
CA ALA A 79 -1.76 9.46 3.15
C ALA A 79 -3.26 9.66 3.42
N GLN A 80 -4.10 8.80 2.83
CA GLN A 80 -5.55 8.87 3.02
C GLN A 80 -5.96 8.56 4.47
N VAL A 81 -5.42 7.49 5.06
CA VAL A 81 -5.70 7.06 6.45
C VAL A 81 -5.28 8.13 7.44
N TYR A 82 -4.03 8.62 7.37
CA TYR A 82 -3.56 9.66 8.29
C TYR A 82 -4.40 10.94 8.15
N ASN A 83 -4.82 11.30 6.94
CA ASN A 83 -5.71 12.44 6.73
C ASN A 83 -7.11 12.22 7.34
N ALA A 84 -7.64 10.99 7.30
CA ALA A 84 -8.87 10.62 8.00
C ALA A 84 -8.76 10.79 9.52
N HIS A 85 -7.59 10.53 10.09
CA HIS A 85 -7.28 10.83 11.49
C HIS A 85 -6.92 12.31 11.75
N GLY A 86 -7.09 13.21 10.79
CA GLY A 86 -6.76 14.63 10.92
C GLY A 86 -5.25 14.92 10.96
N ARG A 87 -4.40 13.91 10.75
CA ARG A 87 -2.94 14.00 10.75
C ARG A 87 -2.42 14.47 9.39
N THR A 88 -2.78 15.72 9.07
CA THR A 88 -2.58 16.33 7.74
C THR A 88 -1.11 16.45 7.33
N GLN A 89 -0.19 16.66 8.27
CA GLN A 89 1.23 16.75 7.98
C GLN A 89 1.80 15.40 7.56
N GLU A 90 1.55 14.34 8.33
CA GLU A 90 1.96 12.98 7.96
C GLU A 90 1.30 12.53 6.66
N ALA A 91 0.04 12.89 6.44
CA ALA A 91 -0.66 12.62 5.20
C ALA A 91 0.07 13.21 3.98
N SER A 92 0.46 14.48 4.06
CA SER A 92 1.24 15.17 3.02
C SER A 92 2.58 14.47 2.78
N ASP A 93 3.27 14.03 3.84
CA ASP A 93 4.57 13.38 3.70
C ASP A 93 4.51 11.99 3.07
N PHE A 94 3.46 11.22 3.37
CA PHE A 94 3.18 9.96 2.68
C PHE A 94 2.77 10.19 1.22
N ALA A 95 1.94 11.20 0.93
CA ALA A 95 1.54 11.54 -0.43
C ALA A 95 2.74 11.97 -1.29
N LYS A 96 3.70 12.72 -0.73
CA LYS A 96 4.96 13.07 -1.43
C LYS A 96 5.76 11.82 -1.83
N LYS A 97 5.88 10.84 -0.92
CA LYS A 97 6.57 9.57 -1.22
C LYS A 97 5.85 8.82 -2.34
N ALA A 98 4.54 8.67 -2.23
CA ALA A 98 3.71 8.00 -3.24
C ALA A 98 3.83 8.68 -4.61
N LYS A 99 3.71 10.02 -4.65
CA LYS A 99 3.85 10.80 -5.90
C LYS A 99 5.23 10.66 -6.52
N ARG A 100 6.30 10.79 -5.73
CA ARG A 100 7.67 10.68 -6.22
C ARG A 100 7.89 9.32 -6.90
N ASP A 101 7.52 8.24 -6.21
CA ASP A 101 7.76 6.88 -6.68
C ASP A 101 6.77 6.49 -7.79
N GLY A 102 5.52 6.96 -7.72
CA GLY A 102 4.51 6.82 -8.76
C GLY A 102 4.96 7.42 -10.10
N LEU A 103 5.48 8.65 -10.09
CA LEU A 103 6.06 9.28 -11.28
C LEU A 103 7.30 8.52 -11.78
N MET A 104 8.12 7.97 -10.88
CA MET A 104 9.34 7.25 -11.26
C MET A 104 9.06 5.89 -11.91
N TYR A 105 8.12 5.11 -11.36
CA TYR A 105 7.88 3.72 -11.79
C TYR A 105 6.71 3.56 -12.77
N VAL A 106 5.71 4.45 -12.71
CA VAL A 106 4.50 4.40 -13.55
C VAL A 106 4.48 5.55 -14.56
N GLY A 107 5.07 6.69 -14.20
CA GLY A 107 5.09 7.88 -15.04
C GLY A 107 3.89 8.80 -14.81
N PRO A 108 3.65 9.76 -15.72
CA PRO A 108 2.59 10.76 -15.58
C PRO A 108 1.17 10.17 -15.65
N MET A 109 1.04 8.89 -16.04
CA MET A 109 -0.24 8.17 -16.09
C MET A 109 -0.61 7.47 -14.77
N TRP A 110 0.16 7.69 -13.69
CA TRP A 110 -0.23 7.17 -12.39
C TRP A 110 -1.59 7.72 -11.97
N LYS A 111 -2.58 6.82 -11.86
CA LYS A 111 -4.00 7.17 -11.70
C LYS A 111 -4.30 8.06 -10.48
N ASP A 112 -3.50 7.97 -9.43
CA ASP A 112 -3.71 8.68 -8.16
C ASP A 112 -2.89 9.98 -8.08
N LEU A 113 -2.26 10.41 -9.18
CA LEU A 113 -1.36 11.58 -9.20
C LEU A 113 -2.05 12.88 -8.76
N GLU A 114 -3.27 13.11 -9.24
CA GLU A 114 -4.04 14.32 -8.91
C GLU A 114 -4.49 14.32 -7.46
N GLU A 115 -5.05 13.19 -6.98
CA GLU A 115 -5.48 13.04 -5.59
C GLU A 115 -4.30 13.13 -4.60
N ALA A 116 -3.16 12.52 -4.95
CA ALA A 116 -1.93 12.67 -4.17
C ALA A 116 -1.47 14.13 -4.14
N GLN A 117 -1.66 14.90 -5.22
CA GLN A 117 -1.34 16.33 -5.22
C GLN A 117 -2.26 17.12 -4.28
N ILE A 118 -3.56 16.81 -4.24
CA ILE A 118 -4.49 17.43 -3.28
C ILE A 118 -4.05 17.14 -1.85
N LEU A 119 -3.68 15.89 -1.53
CA LEU A 119 -3.15 15.50 -0.22
C LEU A 119 -1.83 16.18 0.14
N ILE A 120 -1.04 16.62 -0.84
CA ILE A 120 0.20 17.37 -0.60
C ILE A 120 -0.11 18.84 -0.27
N ASP A 121 -0.92 19.48 -1.12
CA ASP A 121 -1.12 20.94 -1.10
C ASP A 121 -2.20 21.40 -0.14
N SER A 122 -3.25 20.59 0.02
CA SER A 122 -4.44 20.93 0.80
C SER A 122 -5.13 19.65 1.31
N PRO A 123 -4.51 18.90 2.24
CA PRO A 123 -5.07 17.64 2.76
C PRO A 123 -6.54 17.73 3.17
N GLN A 124 -6.96 18.88 3.73
CA GLN A 124 -8.32 19.13 4.19
C GLN A 124 -9.38 19.19 3.07
N LYS A 125 -8.95 19.34 1.81
CA LYS A 125 -9.85 19.34 0.64
C LYS A 125 -10.03 17.94 0.05
N HIS A 126 -9.19 16.98 0.41
CA HIS A 126 -9.34 15.60 -0.04
C HIS A 126 -10.50 14.92 0.70
N ASN A 127 -11.21 14.02 0.02
CA ASN A 127 -12.41 13.35 0.55
C ASN A 127 -12.17 12.49 1.81
N SER A 128 -10.91 12.19 2.12
CA SER A 128 -10.54 11.43 3.29
C SER A 128 -10.42 12.28 4.56
N TYR A 129 -10.45 13.60 4.50
CA TYR A 129 -10.20 14.44 5.67
C TYR A 129 -11.26 14.27 6.77
N LEU A 130 -10.82 13.94 8.00
CA LEU A 130 -11.69 13.72 9.17
C LEU A 130 -12.87 12.76 8.90
N ASN A 131 -12.65 11.78 8.03
CA ASN A 131 -13.69 10.86 7.57
C ASN A 131 -13.62 9.50 8.28
N ILE A 132 -13.29 9.47 9.57
CA ILE A 132 -13.37 8.23 10.34
C ILE A 132 -14.84 7.99 10.69
N ILE A 133 -15.35 6.85 10.28
CA ILE A 133 -16.63 6.35 10.77
C ILE A 133 -16.34 5.82 12.17
N VAL A 134 -16.82 6.54 13.18
CA VAL A 134 -16.92 6.02 14.53
C VAL A 134 -18.29 5.37 14.59
N ASP A 135 -18.34 4.05 14.80
CA ASP A 135 -19.60 3.43 15.24
C ASP A 135 -19.93 4.06 16.59
N ASP A 136 -20.95 4.92 16.60
CA ASP A 136 -21.60 5.33 17.83
C ASP A 136 -22.21 4.05 18.43
N GLU A 137 -21.52 3.45 19.42
CA GLU A 137 -22.11 2.44 20.30
C GLU A 137 -23.36 3.06 20.95
N ILE A 138 -24.55 2.60 20.54
CA ILE A 138 -25.83 2.82 21.23
C ILE A 138 -26.00 1.77 22.33
#